data_AF-A0A392P510-F1
#
_entry.id   AF-A0A392P510-F1
#
_cell.length_a   1.000
_cell.length_b   1.000
_cell.length_c   1.000
_cell.angle_alpha   90.00
_cell.angle_beta   90.00
_cell.angle_gamma   90.00
#
_symmetry.space_group_name_H-M   'P 1'
#
loop_
_entity.id
_entity.type
_entity.pdbx_description
1 polymer ?
#
loop_
_entity_poly.entity_id
_entity_poly.type
_entity_poly.pdbx_seq_one_letter_code
_entity_poly.pdbx_strand_id
1 'polypeptide(L)'
;VSSRSNPLREEKLGRSNTQRARSQLLETHLAKLFKQKVEIFTKIEYTQESVVTTIVKFCLKSVQEFVRLQTFNRSGFQQIQLDIQFLRNPLREIVEDEAAVDFLLDEVIVATAERCLDPIPLEPPILDKLVQAKLAKTKEQNTTISS
;
A
#
# COMPACT_ATOMS: atom_id res chain seq x y z
N VAL A 1 43.78 -8.28 24.81
CA VAL A 1 43.53 -9.57 24.11
C VAL A 1 42.15 -9.46 23.47
N SER A 2 42.07 -9.71 22.17
CA SER A 2 40.99 -9.32 21.25
C SER A 2 39.65 -10.03 21.53
N SER A 3 38.57 -9.25 21.64
CA SER A 3 37.18 -9.74 21.69
C SER A 3 36.77 -10.27 20.31
N ARG A 4 36.74 -11.59 20.16
CA ARG A 4 36.26 -12.24 18.94
C ARG A 4 34.73 -12.23 18.90
N SER A 5 34.16 -11.29 18.15
CA SER A 5 32.77 -11.31 17.70
C SER A 5 32.54 -12.56 16.85
N ASN A 6 31.51 -13.34 17.14
CA ASN A 6 31.22 -14.60 16.46
C ASN A 6 30.28 -14.37 15.26
N PRO A 7 30.76 -14.41 13.99
CA PRO A 7 30.00 -14.01 12.80
C PRO A 7 28.88 -15.01 12.41
N LEU A 8 28.86 -16.22 12.98
CA LEU A 8 27.91 -17.28 12.64
C LEU A 8 26.48 -17.03 13.16
N ARG A 9 26.29 -16.13 14.13
CA ARG A 9 24.97 -15.87 14.75
C ARG A 9 24.11 -14.89 13.94
N GLU A 10 24.75 -13.99 13.18
CA GLU A 10 24.04 -13.02 12.33
C GLU A 10 23.51 -13.66 11.04
N GLU A 11 24.23 -14.62 10.46
CA GLU A 11 23.82 -15.30 9.21
C GLU A 11 22.52 -16.10 9.38
N LYS A 12 22.31 -16.75 10.54
CA LYS A 12 21.08 -17.51 10.83
C LYS A 12 19.83 -16.62 10.94
N LEU A 13 19.97 -15.39 11.44
CA LEU A 13 18.85 -14.47 11.62
C LEU A 13 18.39 -13.87 10.28
N GLY A 14 19.34 -13.54 9.39
CA GLY A 14 19.03 -13.06 8.03
C GLY A 14 18.35 -14.11 7.14
N ARG A 15 18.70 -15.40 7.31
CA ARG A 15 18.06 -16.52 6.58
C ARG A 15 16.63 -16.77 7.04
N SER A 16 16.36 -16.67 8.33
CA SER A 16 15.01 -16.88 8.91
C SER A 16 14.02 -15.78 8.53
N ASN A 17 14.47 -14.51 8.46
CA ASN A 17 13.60 -13.40 8.06
C ASN A 17 13.28 -13.44 6.55
N THR A 18 14.27 -13.82 5.72
CA THR A 18 14.07 -14.00 4.28
C THR A 18 13.11 -15.16 3.97
N GLN A 19 13.16 -16.24 4.74
CA GLN A 19 12.20 -17.35 4.61
C GLN A 19 10.78 -16.94 5.00
N ARG A 20 10.61 -16.19 6.10
CA ARG A 20 9.29 -15.76 6.57
C ARG A 20 8.64 -14.75 5.62
N ALA A 21 9.42 -13.81 5.07
CA ALA A 21 8.94 -12.87 4.06
C ALA A 21 8.55 -13.58 2.75
N ARG A 22 9.32 -14.59 2.32
CA ARG A 22 8.96 -15.45 1.17
C ARG A 22 7.68 -16.24 1.42
N SER A 23 7.48 -16.79 2.63
CA SER A 23 6.26 -17.49 2.98
C SER A 23 5.04 -16.56 3.00
N GLN A 24 5.15 -15.36 3.56
CA GLN A 24 4.07 -14.36 3.52
C GLN A 24 3.77 -13.89 2.09
N LEU A 25 4.79 -13.71 1.25
CA LEU A 25 4.62 -13.38 -0.17
C LEU A 25 3.93 -14.52 -0.94
N LEU A 26 4.26 -15.78 -0.65
CA LEU A 26 3.57 -16.94 -1.23
C LEU A 26 2.13 -17.04 -0.76
N GLU A 27 1.85 -16.80 0.52
CA GLU A 27 0.50 -16.78 1.08
C GLU A 27 -0.34 -15.65 0.46
N THR A 28 0.28 -14.49 0.23
CA THR A 28 -0.33 -13.37 -0.50
C THR A 28 -0.63 -13.75 -1.96
N HIS A 29 0.30 -14.43 -2.65
CA HIS A 29 0.08 -14.91 -4.02
C HIS A 29 -1.02 -15.98 -4.09
N LEU A 30 -1.08 -16.89 -3.13
CA LEU A 30 -2.15 -17.88 -3.03
C LEU A 30 -3.50 -17.20 -2.77
N ALA A 31 -3.54 -16.20 -1.88
CA ALA A 31 -4.73 -15.39 -1.67
C ALA A 31 -5.16 -14.67 -2.96
N LYS A 32 -4.22 -14.14 -3.77
CA LYS A 32 -4.50 -13.55 -5.09
C LYS A 32 -5.13 -14.54 -6.08
N LEU A 33 -4.81 -15.83 -6.01
CA LEU A 33 -5.43 -16.85 -6.88
C LEU A 33 -6.91 -17.09 -6.53
N PHE A 34 -7.31 -16.89 -5.27
CA PHE A 34 -8.70 -17.01 -4.82
C PHE A 34 -9.45 -15.67 -4.78
N LYS A 35 -8.73 -14.55 -4.84
CA LYS A 35 -9.30 -13.20 -4.96
C LYS A 35 -9.80 -13.05 -6.40
N GLN A 36 -11.09 -13.29 -6.58
CA GLN A 36 -11.87 -13.04 -7.79
C GLN A 36 -11.25 -11.88 -8.58
N LYS A 37 -10.79 -12.15 -9.81
CA LYS A 37 -10.15 -11.17 -10.68
C LYS A 37 -11.04 -9.95 -10.74
N VAL A 38 -10.67 -8.86 -10.03
CA VAL A 38 -11.50 -7.66 -9.95
C VAL A 38 -11.83 -7.23 -11.37
N GLU A 39 -13.11 -7.25 -11.72
CA GLU A 39 -13.58 -6.80 -13.01
C GLU A 39 -13.47 -5.28 -13.02
N ILE A 40 -12.33 -4.80 -13.51
CA ILE A 40 -12.06 -3.37 -13.66
C ILE A 40 -12.89 -2.80 -14.82
N PHE A 41 -13.26 -3.66 -15.77
CA PHE A 41 -14.03 -3.32 -16.96
C PHE A 41 -15.44 -3.92 -16.89
N THR A 42 -16.25 -3.39 -15.99
CA THR A 42 -17.69 -3.67 -15.96
C THR A 42 -18.44 -2.66 -16.81
N LYS A 43 -19.69 -2.98 -17.17
CA LYS A 43 -20.59 -2.03 -17.81
C LYS A 43 -20.73 -0.81 -16.88
N ILE A 44 -20.46 0.38 -17.42
CA ILE A 44 -20.65 1.64 -16.71
C ILE A 44 -22.13 1.97 -16.76
N GLU A 45 -22.73 2.22 -15.61
CA GLU A 45 -24.10 2.70 -15.52
C GLU A 45 -24.12 4.24 -15.67
N TYR A 46 -25.22 4.79 -16.19
CA TYR A 46 -25.36 6.23 -16.40
C TYR A 46 -25.68 6.98 -15.09
N THR A 47 -24.90 6.72 -14.04
CA THR A 47 -24.98 7.35 -12.72
C THR A 47 -23.66 8.01 -12.36
N GLN A 48 -23.70 9.06 -11.53
CA GLN A 48 -22.49 9.74 -11.07
C GLN A 48 -21.56 8.79 -10.32
N GLU A 49 -22.12 7.96 -9.42
CA GLU A 49 -21.37 7.00 -8.60
C GLU A 49 -20.63 5.96 -9.45
N SER A 50 -21.29 5.41 -10.48
CA SER A 50 -20.67 4.43 -11.38
C SER A 50 -19.52 5.04 -12.20
N VAL A 51 -19.72 6.27 -12.69
CA VAL A 51 -18.68 7.02 -13.41
C VAL A 51 -17.49 7.33 -12.50
N VAL A 52 -17.73 7.86 -11.29
CA VAL A 52 -16.68 8.18 -10.32
C VAL A 52 -15.91 6.93 -9.92
N THR A 53 -16.60 5.83 -9.61
CA THR A 53 -15.99 4.54 -9.27
C THR A 53 -15.08 4.04 -10.38
N THR A 54 -15.54 4.13 -11.62
CA THR A 54 -14.75 3.71 -12.79
C THR A 54 -13.49 4.56 -12.96
N ILE A 55 -13.60 5.89 -12.81
CA ILE A 55 -12.45 6.80 -12.89
C ILE A 55 -11.44 6.49 -11.78
N VAL A 56 -11.90 6.29 -10.53
CA VAL A 56 -11.03 5.92 -9.41
C VAL A 56 -10.30 4.60 -9.68
N LYS A 57 -11.01 3.57 -10.17
CA LYS A 57 -10.41 2.29 -10.57
C LYS A 57 -9.31 2.50 -11.62
N PHE A 58 -9.53 3.34 -12.63
CA PHE A 58 -8.51 3.65 -13.65
C PHE A 58 -7.32 4.42 -13.10
N CYS A 59 -7.54 5.41 -12.23
CA CYS A 59 -6.47 6.13 -11.57
C CYS A 59 -5.59 5.18 -10.76
N LEU A 60 -6.19 4.28 -9.98
CA LEU A 60 -5.43 3.30 -9.18
C LEU A 60 -4.65 2.30 -10.05
N LYS A 61 -5.20 1.85 -11.18
CA LYS A 61 -4.46 1.03 -12.14
C LYS A 61 -3.31 1.79 -12.81
N SER A 62 -3.50 3.08 -13.06
CA SER A 62 -2.44 3.95 -13.59
C SER A 62 -1.33 4.16 -12.56
N VAL A 63 -1.66 4.32 -11.28
CA VAL A 63 -0.69 4.37 -10.18
C VAL A 63 0.07 3.04 -10.07
N GLN A 64 -0.62 1.91 -10.19
CA GLN A 64 0.01 0.58 -10.20
C GLN A 64 1.04 0.46 -11.34
N GLU A 65 0.70 0.93 -12.54
CA GLU A 65 1.62 0.91 -13.68
C GLU A 65 2.80 1.88 -13.47
N PHE A 66 2.52 3.06 -12.90
CA PHE A 66 3.58 4.01 -12.52
C PHE A 66 4.59 3.36 -11.58
N VAL A 67 4.15 2.73 -10.48
CA VAL A 67 5.08 2.11 -9.52
C VAL A 67 5.85 0.94 -10.15
N ARG A 68 5.26 0.19 -11.08
CA ARG A 68 5.93 -0.90 -11.82
C ARG A 68 7.18 -0.41 -12.56
N LEU A 69 7.14 0.81 -13.09
CA LEU A 69 8.23 1.45 -13.83
C LEU A 69 9.32 2.06 -12.94
N GLN A 70 9.09 2.18 -11.63
CA GLN A 70 10.05 2.77 -10.70
C GLN A 70 10.94 1.70 -10.04
N THR A 71 11.99 2.15 -9.35
CA THR A 71 12.75 1.34 -8.38
C THR A 71 12.76 2.10 -7.06
N PHE A 72 12.40 1.43 -5.97
CA PHE A 72 12.27 2.06 -4.66
C PHE A 72 13.36 1.58 -3.70
N ASN A 73 13.75 2.46 -2.78
CA ASN A 73 14.40 2.08 -1.53
C ASN A 73 13.34 1.89 -0.43
N ARG A 74 13.78 1.52 0.78
CA ARG A 74 12.88 1.31 1.93
C ARG A 74 11.98 2.53 2.20
N SER A 75 12.55 3.73 2.27
CA SER A 75 11.79 4.95 2.58
C SER A 75 10.75 5.26 1.50
N GLY A 76 11.08 5.04 0.23
CA GLY A 76 10.14 5.21 -0.89
C GLY A 76 8.96 4.23 -0.78
N PHE A 77 9.22 2.97 -0.46
CA PHE A 77 8.17 1.98 -0.23
C PHE A 77 7.26 2.38 0.95
N GLN A 78 7.85 2.76 2.08
CA GLN A 78 7.10 3.18 3.27
C GLN A 78 6.27 4.45 3.02
N GLN A 79 6.78 5.38 2.20
CA GLN A 79 6.02 6.56 1.80
C GLN A 79 4.79 6.20 0.97
N ILE A 80 4.92 5.29 0.00
CA ILE A 80 3.76 4.80 -0.76
C ILE A 80 2.75 4.11 0.17
N GLN A 81 3.19 3.31 1.15
CA GLN A 81 2.26 2.72 2.13
C GLN A 81 1.46 3.79 2.89
N LEU A 82 2.13 4.87 3.31
CA LEU A 82 1.49 5.99 4.01
C LEU A 82 0.50 6.72 3.10
N ASP A 83 0.87 7.00 1.86
CA ASP A 83 0.02 7.70 0.91
C ASP A 83 -1.22 6.88 0.56
N ILE A 84 -1.06 5.57 0.33
CA ILE A 84 -2.17 4.66 0.06
C ILE A 84 -3.12 4.55 1.25
N GLN A 85 -2.61 4.46 2.49
CA GLN A 85 -3.48 4.46 3.66
C GLN A 85 -4.19 5.80 3.89
N PHE A 86 -3.53 6.91 3.60
CA PHE A 86 -4.15 8.23 3.67
C PHE A 86 -5.30 8.37 2.65
N LEU A 87 -5.14 7.82 1.44
CA LEU A 87 -6.14 7.88 0.39
C LEU A 87 -7.31 6.90 0.59
N ARG A 88 -7.15 5.86 1.41
CA ARG A 88 -8.13 4.77 1.52
C ARG A 88 -9.54 5.25 1.90
N ASN A 89 -9.68 5.98 3.00
CA ASN A 89 -11.00 6.43 3.44
C ASN A 89 -11.64 7.44 2.48
N PRO A 90 -10.95 8.51 2.04
CA PRO A 90 -11.52 9.46 1.09
C PRO A 90 -11.99 8.80 -0.21
N LEU A 91 -11.28 7.78 -0.70
CA LEU A 91 -11.68 7.07 -1.91
C LEU A 91 -12.87 6.13 -1.67
N ARG A 92 -12.95 5.46 -0.52
CA ARG A 92 -14.13 4.63 -0.17
C ARG A 92 -15.41 5.47 -0.10
N GLU A 93 -15.32 6.66 0.48
CA GLU A 93 -16.49 7.54 0.68
C GLU A 93 -17.12 8.05 -0.63
N ILE A 94 -16.42 7.97 -1.77
CA ILE A 94 -16.88 8.52 -3.05
C ILE A 94 -17.18 7.47 -4.13
N VAL A 95 -17.07 6.17 -3.81
CA VAL A 95 -17.25 5.07 -4.76
C VAL A 95 -18.36 4.12 -4.32
N GLU A 96 -18.97 3.42 -5.27
CA GLU A 96 -20.00 2.40 -5.00
C GLU A 96 -19.38 1.04 -4.58
N ASP A 97 -18.17 0.75 -5.07
CA ASP A 97 -17.48 -0.54 -4.91
C ASP A 97 -16.21 -0.37 -4.07
N GLU A 98 -16.41 -0.19 -2.76
CA GLU A 98 -15.34 -0.01 -1.77
C GLU A 98 -14.36 -1.20 -1.77
N ALA A 99 -14.88 -2.42 -1.94
CA ALA A 99 -14.08 -3.65 -1.92
C ALA A 99 -13.09 -3.71 -3.08
N ALA A 100 -13.51 -3.30 -4.29
CA ALA A 100 -12.60 -3.20 -5.42
C ALA A 100 -11.57 -2.09 -5.24
N VAL A 101 -11.94 -0.95 -4.67
CA VAL A 101 -10.99 0.13 -4.37
C VAL A 101 -9.95 -0.32 -3.35
N ASP A 102 -10.37 -0.99 -2.27
CA ASP A 102 -9.46 -1.57 -1.29
C ASP A 102 -8.48 -2.56 -1.90
N PHE A 103 -9.01 -3.44 -2.75
CA PHE A 103 -8.20 -4.40 -3.48
C PHE A 103 -7.14 -3.67 -4.32
N LEU A 104 -7.52 -2.64 -5.07
CA LEU A 104 -6.61 -1.93 -5.96
C LEU A 104 -5.55 -1.14 -5.19
N LEU A 105 -5.92 -0.55 -4.05
CA LEU A 105 -4.98 0.11 -3.14
C LEU A 105 -3.96 -0.90 -2.57
N ASP A 106 -4.40 -2.08 -2.14
CA ASP A 106 -3.50 -3.15 -1.69
C ASP A 106 -2.55 -3.60 -2.82
N GLU A 107 -3.07 -3.73 -4.04
CA GLU A 107 -2.27 -4.11 -5.20
C GLU A 107 -1.18 -3.07 -5.55
N VAL A 108 -1.40 -1.78 -5.29
CA VAL A 108 -0.34 -0.76 -5.43
C VAL A 108 0.77 -0.99 -4.40
N ILE A 109 0.43 -1.30 -3.15
CA ILE A 109 1.42 -1.60 -2.11
C ILE A 109 2.24 -2.84 -2.50
N VAL A 110 1.57 -3.91 -2.95
CA VAL A 110 2.25 -5.14 -3.39
C VAL A 110 3.16 -4.86 -4.59
N ALA A 111 2.68 -4.16 -5.61
CA ALA A 111 3.49 -3.79 -6.77
C ALA A 111 4.71 -2.94 -6.38
N THR A 112 4.56 -2.04 -5.41
CA THR A 112 5.67 -1.22 -4.91
C THR A 112 6.70 -2.06 -4.16
N ALA A 113 6.25 -3.04 -3.36
CA ALA A 113 7.15 -3.96 -2.66
C ALA A 113 7.99 -4.80 -3.62
N GLU A 114 7.39 -5.29 -4.71
CA GLU A 114 8.08 -6.03 -5.79
C GLU A 114 9.13 -5.19 -6.51
N ARG A 115 9.00 -3.87 -6.48
CA ARG A 115 9.94 -2.91 -7.09
C ARG A 115 10.89 -2.26 -6.08
N CYS A 116 10.84 -2.67 -4.82
CA CYS A 116 11.68 -2.14 -3.75
C CYS A 116 12.91 -3.04 -3.51
N LEU A 117 14.08 -2.41 -3.32
CA LEU A 117 15.32 -3.11 -3.00
C LEU A 117 15.31 -3.70 -1.57
N ASP A 118 14.49 -3.15 -0.68
CA ASP A 118 14.42 -3.51 0.74
C ASP A 118 13.00 -3.26 1.30
N PRO A 119 12.02 -4.12 0.95
CA PRO A 119 10.61 -3.90 1.24
C PRO A 119 10.27 -4.23 2.70
N ILE A 120 10.69 -3.37 3.63
CA ILE A 120 10.31 -3.49 5.04
C ILE A 120 9.15 -2.54 5.35
N PRO A 121 7.94 -3.07 5.62
CA PRO A 121 6.75 -2.25 5.80
C PRO A 121 6.80 -1.47 7.12
N LEU A 122 6.09 -0.35 7.16
CA LEU A 122 5.74 0.30 8.42
C LEU A 122 4.78 -0.60 9.21
N GLU A 123 4.97 -0.64 10.52
CA GLU A 123 4.03 -1.34 11.40
C GLU A 123 2.67 -0.60 11.38
N PRO A 124 1.53 -1.33 11.36
CA PRO A 124 0.21 -0.72 11.30
C PRO A 124 -0.03 0.40 12.34
N PRO A 125 0.38 0.25 13.62
CA PRO A 125 0.19 1.32 14.60
C PRO A 125 0.98 2.61 14.30
N ILE A 126 2.12 2.50 13.64
CA ILE A 126 2.93 3.66 13.23
C ILE A 126 2.25 4.35 12.06
N LEU A 127 1.79 3.55 11.10
CA LEU A 127 1.08 4.01 9.91
C LEU A 127 -0.19 4.79 10.29
N ASP A 128 -1.01 4.22 11.17
CA ASP A 128 -2.23 4.86 11.68
C ASP A 128 -1.93 6.18 12.39
N LYS A 129 -0.91 6.20 13.27
CA LYS A 129 -0.47 7.42 13.95
C LYS A 129 -0.08 8.52 12.97
N LEU A 130 0.67 8.18 11.92
CA LEU A 130 1.12 9.15 10.92
C LEU A 130 -0.04 9.69 10.09
N VAL A 131 -0.98 8.83 9.68
CA VAL A 131 -2.19 9.25 8.96
C VAL A 131 -3.03 10.19 9.82
N GLN A 132 -3.28 9.84 11.08
CA GLN A 132 -4.05 10.67 12.00
C GLN A 132 -3.38 12.03 12.25
N ALA A 133 -2.06 12.05 12.43
CA ALA A 133 -1.31 13.29 12.58
C ALA A 133 -1.44 14.20 11.34
N LYS A 134 -1.43 13.62 10.13
CA LYS A 134 -1.61 14.37 8.88
C LYS A 134 -3.03 14.92 8.75
N LEU A 135 -4.05 14.10 9.05
CA LEU A 135 -5.46 14.52 9.03
C LEU A 135 -5.75 15.64 10.03
N ALA A 136 -5.20 15.56 11.25
CA ALA A 136 -5.34 16.60 12.27
C ALA A 136 -4.77 17.95 11.78
N LYS A 137 -3.55 17.94 11.22
CA LYS A 137 -2.92 19.15 10.64
C LYS A 137 -3.73 19.77 9.52
N THR A 138 -4.32 18.95 8.63
CA THR A 138 -5.18 19.45 7.55
C THR A 138 -6.43 20.14 8.10
N LYS A 139 -7.03 19.61 9.18
CA LYS A 139 -8.19 20.24 9.84
C LYS A 139 -7.82 21.59 10.44
N GLU A 140 -6.69 21.67 11.16
CA GLU A 140 -6.21 22.93 11.77
C GLU A 140 -5.93 24.02 10.72
N GLN A 141 -5.33 23.66 9.59
CA GLN A 141 -5.11 24.58 8.47
C GLN A 141 -6.41 25.10 7.87
N ASN A 142 -7.39 24.22 7.64
CA ASN A 142 -8.68 24.63 7.07
C ASN A 142 -9.48 25.55 8.01
N THR A 143 -9.39 25.35 9.34
CA THR A 143 -10.00 26.25 10.32
C THR A 143 -9.34 27.63 10.31
N THR A 144 -8.02 27.68 10.18
CA THR A 144 -7.26 28.95 10.15
C THR A 144 -7.56 29.79 8.91
N ILE A 145 -7.84 29.15 7.77
CA ILE A 145 -8.17 29.84 6.51
C ILE A 145 -9.64 30.32 6.49
N SER A 146 -10.51 29.69 7.29
CA SER A 146 -11.95 30.01 7.35
C SER A 146 -12.31 31.03 8.44
N SER A 147 -11.31 31.53 9.19
CA SER A 147 -11.43 32.51 10.27
C SER A 147 -10.89 33.86 9.84
#